data_AF-A0A924SW42-F1
#
_entry.id   AF-A0A924SW42-F1
#
_cell.length_a   1.000
_cell.length_b   1.000
_cell.length_c   1.000
_cell.angle_alpha   90.00
_cell.angle_beta   90.00
_cell.angle_gamma   90.00
#
_symmetry.space_group_name_H-M   'P 1'
#
loop_
_entity.id
_entity.type
_entity.pdbx_description
1 polymer ?
#
loop_
_entity_poly.entity_id
_entity_poly.type
_entity_poly.pdbx_seq_one_letter_code
_entity_poly.pdbx_strand_id
1 'polypeptide(L)'
;ILMSIIIPIGDDETAGELHDRMKEIGAALLLDTVNGLAAGNLTEQSQVTTLKAGTAAFLQPILKHAPKIFTATCQVNWNKPVQEVYNLVRGLSPYPTAFTFLGGRKLKLYQTEKITAAVGDDQLVTTPAGEFKTDQKTFLYFACADGYLSIKELQLEGKKKMAIADFLRGYRWQ
;
A
#
# COMPACT_ATOMS: atom_id res chain seq x y z
N ILE A 1 -26.74 6.19 5.33
CA ILE A 1 -25.59 6.26 6.25
C ILE A 1 -26.11 6.83 7.55
N LEU A 2 -25.87 6.14 8.67
CA LEU A 2 -26.38 6.54 9.99
C LEU A 2 -25.38 7.42 10.74
N MET A 3 -24.12 6.96 10.81
CA MET A 3 -22.99 7.73 11.32
C MET A 3 -21.74 7.40 10.51
N SER A 4 -20.76 8.31 10.49
CA SER A 4 -19.47 8.11 9.84
C SER A 4 -18.39 8.90 10.55
N ILE A 5 -17.15 8.43 10.45
CA ILE A 5 -15.95 9.11 10.95
C ILE A 5 -14.94 9.17 9.81
N ILE A 6 -14.28 10.31 9.66
CA ILE A 6 -13.17 10.50 8.72
C ILE A 6 -11.87 10.31 9.50
N ILE A 7 -10.98 9.48 8.96
CA ILE A 7 -9.64 9.29 9.49
C ILE A 7 -8.60 9.55 8.39
N PRO A 8 -7.52 10.28 8.67
CA PRO A 8 -6.41 10.41 7.72
C PRO A 8 -5.69 9.06 7.60
N ILE A 9 -5.20 8.74 6.40
CA ILE A 9 -4.29 7.61 6.18
C ILE A 9 -2.86 8.15 6.28
N GLY A 10 -2.02 7.51 7.09
CA GLY A 10 -0.62 7.89 7.22
C GLY A 10 0.16 7.65 5.91
N ASP A 11 1.21 8.45 5.69
CA ASP A 11 2.02 8.37 4.46
C ASP A 11 2.64 6.98 4.24
N ASP A 12 3.07 6.35 5.34
CA ASP A 12 3.69 5.02 5.37
C ASP A 12 2.80 3.94 5.99
N GLU A 13 1.56 4.29 6.35
CA GLU A 13 0.60 3.37 6.97
C GLU A 13 0.24 2.25 5.98
N THR A 14 0.38 1.02 6.45
CA THR A 14 0.00 -0.19 5.73
C THR A 14 -1.49 -0.51 5.90
N ALA A 15 -2.03 -1.36 5.02
CA ALA A 15 -3.41 -1.81 5.14
C ALA A 15 -3.69 -2.54 6.47
N GLY A 16 -2.70 -3.27 7.00
CA GLY A 16 -2.80 -3.92 8.31
C GLY A 16 -2.89 -2.93 9.47
N GLU A 17 -2.02 -1.93 9.50
CA GLU A 17 -2.05 -0.89 10.55
C GLU A 17 -3.34 -0.07 10.49
N LEU A 18 -3.76 0.31 9.28
CA LEU A 18 -5.02 1.01 9.08
C LEU A 18 -6.20 0.15 9.52
N HIS A 19 -6.21 -1.15 9.20
CA HIS A 19 -7.24 -2.09 9.63
C HIS A 19 -7.33 -2.14 11.16
N ASP A 20 -6.20 -2.30 11.85
CA ASP A 20 -6.19 -2.43 13.31
C ASP A 20 -6.69 -1.16 13.99
N ARG A 21 -6.33 0.01 13.45
CA ARG A 21 -6.84 1.30 13.92
C ARG A 21 -8.33 1.47 13.63
N MET A 22 -8.78 1.12 12.42
CA MET A 22 -10.20 1.19 12.02
C MET A 22 -11.07 0.25 12.84
N LYS A 23 -10.55 -0.92 13.24
CA LYS A 23 -11.27 -1.91 14.03
C LYS A 23 -11.74 -1.32 15.37
N GLU A 24 -10.86 -0.63 16.09
CA GLU A 24 -11.21 -0.01 17.38
C GLU A 24 -12.18 1.17 17.20
N ILE A 25 -11.92 2.05 16.22
CA ILE A 25 -12.78 3.21 15.92
C ILE A 25 -14.18 2.76 15.49
N GLY A 26 -14.24 1.73 14.64
CA GLY A 26 -15.50 1.17 14.14
C GLY A 26 -16.32 0.50 15.24
N ALA A 27 -15.69 -0.15 16.21
CA ALA A 27 -16.37 -0.74 17.35
C ALA A 27 -17.05 0.34 18.23
N ALA A 28 -16.33 1.43 18.52
CA ALA A 28 -16.89 2.57 19.26
C ALA A 28 -18.05 3.23 18.48
N LEU A 29 -17.85 3.50 17.20
CA LEU A 29 -18.88 4.09 16.33
C LEU A 29 -20.14 3.21 16.23
N LEU A 30 -19.97 1.89 16.20
CA LEU A 30 -21.08 0.95 16.17
C LEU A 30 -21.91 1.04 17.46
N LEU A 31 -21.26 1.11 18.62
CA LEU A 31 -21.94 1.27 19.90
C LEU A 31 -22.75 2.57 19.95
N ASP A 32 -22.14 3.68 19.52
CA ASP A 32 -22.82 4.98 19.43
C ASP A 32 -24.02 4.92 18.48
N THR A 33 -23.87 4.25 17.34
CA THR A 33 -24.95 4.07 16.37
C THR A 33 -26.10 3.25 16.96
N VAL A 34 -25.83 2.15 17.66
CA VAL A 34 -26.88 1.32 18.30
C VAL A 34 -27.61 2.09 19.39
N ASN A 35 -26.88 2.84 20.22
CA ASN A 35 -27.47 3.68 21.27
C ASN A 35 -28.34 4.79 20.69
N GLY A 36 -27.87 5.47 19.63
CA GLY A 36 -28.65 6.50 18.94
C GLY A 36 -29.90 5.92 18.28
N LEU A 37 -29.80 4.72 17.72
CA LEU A 37 -30.93 4.01 17.13
C LEU A 37 -31.99 3.67 18.20
N ALA A 38 -31.56 3.17 19.36
CA ALA A 38 -32.44 2.86 20.49
C ALA A 38 -33.10 4.12 21.07
N ALA A 39 -32.39 5.24 21.08
CA ALA A 39 -32.90 6.55 21.52
C ALA A 39 -33.81 7.23 20.47
N GLY A 40 -33.86 6.73 19.23
CA GLY A 40 -34.65 7.30 18.14
C GLY A 40 -34.16 8.67 17.67
N ASN A 41 -32.87 9.00 17.88
CA ASN A 41 -32.32 10.34 17.60
C ASN A 41 -31.38 10.39 16.38
N LEU A 42 -31.27 9.30 15.63
CA LEU A 42 -30.45 9.26 14.43
C LEU A 42 -31.16 9.91 13.24
N THR A 43 -30.38 10.63 12.42
CA THR A 43 -30.85 11.17 11.14
C THR A 43 -30.16 10.42 10.00
N GLU A 44 -30.95 9.77 9.16
CA GLU A 44 -30.43 9.02 8.02
C GLU A 44 -29.91 9.94 6.92
N GLN A 45 -28.73 9.64 6.39
CA GLN A 45 -28.17 10.35 5.25
C GLN A 45 -28.18 9.48 3.99
N SER A 46 -28.68 10.03 2.88
CA SER A 46 -28.53 9.40 1.56
C SER A 46 -27.05 9.24 1.21
N GLN A 47 -26.69 8.08 0.66
CA GLN A 47 -25.31 7.79 0.24
C GLN A 47 -24.77 8.84 -0.74
N VAL A 48 -25.62 9.33 -1.65
CA VAL A 48 -25.26 10.35 -2.64
C VAL A 48 -24.93 11.70 -1.97
N THR A 49 -25.62 12.04 -0.89
CA THR A 49 -25.38 13.28 -0.14
C THR A 49 -24.13 13.19 0.72
N THR A 50 -23.90 12.06 1.40
CA THR A 50 -22.71 11.87 2.24
C THR A 50 -21.41 11.85 1.44
N LEU A 51 -21.44 11.36 0.19
CA LEU A 51 -20.29 11.40 -0.71
C LEU A 51 -19.82 12.82 -1.04
N LYS A 52 -20.69 13.85 -0.92
CA LYS A 52 -20.30 15.25 -1.12
C LYS A 52 -19.62 15.88 0.10
N ALA A 53 -19.86 15.34 1.29
CA ALA A 53 -19.36 15.87 2.57
C ALA A 53 -18.05 15.19 3.02
N GLY A 54 -17.84 13.93 2.62
CA GLY A 54 -16.66 13.13 3.00
C GLY A 54 -15.54 13.05 1.97
N THR A 55 -15.74 13.55 0.76
CA THR A 55 -14.64 13.67 -0.23
C THR A 55 -13.84 14.93 0.06
N ALA A 56 -12.51 14.84 0.01
CA ALA A 56 -11.69 16.03 -0.20
C ALA A 56 -12.29 16.81 -1.38
N ALA A 57 -12.42 18.12 -1.24
CA ALA A 57 -13.18 19.05 -2.10
C ALA A 57 -12.86 19.01 -3.62
N PHE A 58 -11.97 18.11 -4.05
CA PHE A 58 -11.46 17.94 -5.41
C PHE A 58 -11.97 16.68 -6.15
N LEU A 59 -12.77 15.82 -5.51
CA LEU A 59 -13.28 14.60 -6.14
C LEU A 59 -14.79 14.70 -6.38
N GLN A 60 -15.20 14.55 -7.66
CA GLN A 60 -16.61 14.37 -8.01
C GLN A 60 -17.18 13.20 -7.19
N PRO A 61 -18.42 13.31 -6.68
CA PRO A 61 -19.06 12.28 -5.86
C PRO A 61 -19.43 11.08 -6.73
N ILE A 62 -18.43 10.29 -7.10
CA ILE A 62 -18.58 9.04 -7.84
C ILE A 62 -18.51 7.91 -6.82
N LEU A 63 -19.53 7.06 -6.81
CA LEU A 63 -19.50 5.77 -6.11
C LEU A 63 -18.34 4.95 -6.68
N LYS A 64 -17.24 4.89 -5.94
CA LYS A 64 -16.09 4.03 -6.28
C LYS A 64 -16.31 2.65 -5.70
N HIS A 65 -16.31 1.64 -6.57
CA HIS A 65 -16.36 0.25 -6.14
C HIS A 65 -14.96 -0.19 -5.66
N ALA A 66 -14.89 -0.97 -4.58
CA ALA A 66 -13.68 -1.63 -4.11
C ALA A 66 -13.64 -3.07 -4.68
N PRO A 67 -12.97 -3.32 -5.80
CA PRO A 67 -12.95 -4.65 -6.42
C PRO A 67 -12.23 -5.67 -5.53
N LYS A 68 -12.63 -6.93 -5.67
CA LYS A 68 -11.96 -8.05 -5.00
C LYS A 68 -10.50 -8.15 -5.48
N ILE A 69 -9.59 -8.40 -4.54
CA ILE A 69 -8.17 -8.59 -4.83
C ILE A 69 -7.95 -10.05 -5.30
N PHE A 70 -7.20 -10.22 -6.38
CA PHE A 70 -6.80 -11.52 -6.91
C PHE A 70 -5.27 -11.65 -6.87
N THR A 71 -4.76 -12.87 -6.96
CA THR A 71 -3.30 -13.09 -6.97
C THR A 71 -2.62 -12.31 -8.10
N ALA A 72 -3.25 -12.24 -9.29
CA ALA A 72 -2.72 -11.48 -10.43
C ALA A 72 -2.60 -9.98 -10.14
N THR A 73 -3.52 -9.39 -9.36
CA THR A 73 -3.47 -7.97 -9.01
C THR A 73 -2.42 -7.66 -7.94
N CYS A 74 -1.84 -8.68 -7.30
CA CYS A 74 -0.77 -8.52 -6.32
C CYS A 74 0.62 -8.52 -6.97
N GLN A 75 0.73 -8.88 -8.25
CA GLN A 75 2.00 -8.81 -8.96
C GLN A 75 2.34 -7.35 -9.27
N VAL A 76 3.54 -6.93 -8.90
CA VAL A 76 4.01 -5.58 -9.15
C VAL A 76 4.22 -5.36 -10.64
N ASN A 77 3.55 -4.33 -11.18
CA ASN A 77 3.87 -3.78 -12.50
C ASN A 77 4.86 -2.63 -12.35
N TRP A 78 6.12 -2.88 -12.66
CA TRP A 78 7.21 -1.92 -12.54
C TRP A 78 7.16 -0.78 -13.57
N ASN A 79 6.35 -0.89 -14.63
CA ASN A 79 6.13 0.22 -15.57
C ASN A 79 5.25 1.33 -14.99
N LYS A 80 4.87 1.24 -13.71
CA LYS A 80 4.09 2.24 -13.00
C LYS A 80 4.99 3.24 -12.27
N PRO A 81 4.49 4.45 -11.96
CA PRO A 81 5.20 5.41 -11.12
C PRO A 81 5.53 4.82 -9.73
N VAL A 82 6.63 5.25 -9.13
CA VAL A 82 7.09 4.84 -7.79
C VAL A 82 5.98 4.99 -6.76
N GLN A 83 5.20 6.08 -6.83
CA GLN A 83 4.10 6.31 -5.89
C GLN A 83 2.96 5.29 -6.04
N GLU A 84 2.62 4.87 -7.27
CA GLU A 84 1.62 3.82 -7.50
C GLU A 84 2.11 2.47 -6.97
N VAL A 85 3.36 2.11 -7.26
CA VAL A 85 3.95 0.85 -6.80
C VAL A 85 4.10 0.84 -5.28
N TYR A 86 4.52 1.95 -4.68
CA TYR A 86 4.61 2.11 -3.23
C TYR A 86 3.25 1.90 -2.55
N ASN A 87 2.20 2.54 -3.09
CA ASN A 87 0.84 2.39 -2.60
C ASN A 87 0.31 0.95 -2.76
N LEU A 88 0.69 0.25 -3.84
CA LEU A 88 0.37 -1.17 -4.02
C LEU A 88 1.01 -2.03 -2.90
N VAL A 89 2.28 -1.81 -2.58
CA VAL A 89 2.97 -2.58 -1.55
C VAL A 89 2.33 -2.36 -0.18
N ARG A 90 2.21 -1.10 0.27
CA ARG A 90 1.62 -0.81 1.59
C ARG A 90 0.14 -1.17 1.66
N GLY A 91 -0.60 -1.02 0.56
CA GLY A 91 -2.03 -1.36 0.47
C GLY A 91 -2.32 -2.86 0.45
N LEU A 92 -1.32 -3.70 0.19
CA LEU A 92 -1.42 -5.16 0.25
C LEU A 92 -0.65 -5.77 1.44
N SER A 93 0.00 -4.95 2.26
CA SER A 93 0.76 -5.40 3.44
C SER A 93 -0.12 -5.40 4.69
N PRO A 94 -0.08 -6.45 5.53
CA PRO A 94 0.77 -7.64 5.44
C PRO A 94 0.19 -8.76 4.56
N TYR A 95 -1.11 -8.72 4.23
CA TYR A 95 -1.81 -9.72 3.43
C TYR A 95 -2.75 -9.05 2.42
N PRO A 96 -2.82 -9.50 1.15
CA PRO A 96 -2.23 -10.70 0.53
C PRO A 96 -0.75 -10.59 0.11
N THR A 97 -0.13 -9.43 0.35
CA THR A 97 1.24 -9.07 0.00
C THR A 97 1.48 -8.87 -1.50
N ALA A 98 2.05 -7.71 -1.85
CA ALA A 98 2.57 -7.49 -3.20
C ALA A 98 3.77 -8.41 -3.48
N PHE A 99 3.96 -8.82 -4.73
CA PHE A 99 5.09 -9.68 -5.10
C PHE A 99 5.69 -9.36 -6.46
N THR A 100 6.95 -9.74 -6.61
CA THR A 100 7.70 -9.74 -7.86
C THR A 100 8.50 -11.02 -7.98
N PHE A 101 9.41 -11.10 -8.96
CA PHE A 101 10.32 -12.22 -9.12
C PHE A 101 11.77 -11.77 -9.02
N LEU A 102 12.59 -12.57 -8.33
CA LEU A 102 14.04 -12.39 -8.25
C LEU A 102 14.71 -13.75 -8.47
N GLY A 103 15.55 -13.87 -9.50
CA GLY A 103 16.18 -15.14 -9.86
C GLY A 103 15.17 -16.26 -10.18
N GLY A 104 14.04 -15.91 -10.81
CA GLY A 104 12.95 -16.85 -11.14
C GLY A 104 12.08 -17.29 -9.94
N ARG A 105 12.37 -16.81 -8.73
CA ARG A 105 11.62 -17.16 -7.51
C ARG A 105 10.71 -16.03 -7.09
N LYS A 106 9.56 -16.36 -6.49
CA LYS A 106 8.63 -15.36 -5.99
C LYS A 106 9.22 -14.59 -4.81
N LEU A 107 9.23 -13.26 -4.91
CA LEU A 107 9.69 -12.33 -3.88
C LEU A 107 8.51 -11.49 -3.41
N LYS A 108 8.06 -11.70 -2.18
CA LYS A 108 7.02 -10.87 -1.55
C LYS A 108 7.64 -9.63 -0.92
N LEU A 109 6.94 -8.50 -1.03
CA LEU A 109 7.37 -7.19 -0.55
C LEU A 109 6.43 -6.73 0.56
N TYR A 110 6.99 -6.44 1.74
CA TYR A 110 6.22 -6.05 2.93
C TYR A 110 6.37 -4.59 3.29
N GLN A 111 7.59 -4.06 3.16
CA GLN A 111 7.91 -2.68 3.47
C GLN A 111 8.93 -2.17 2.46
N THR A 112 8.68 -0.97 1.96
CA THR A 112 9.49 -0.30 0.95
C THR A 112 9.68 1.17 1.30
N GLU A 113 10.55 1.84 0.56
CA GLU A 113 10.76 3.29 0.64
C GLU A 113 10.86 3.85 -0.79
N LYS A 114 10.32 5.05 -1.00
CA LYS A 114 10.34 5.72 -2.30
C LYS A 114 11.68 6.41 -2.51
N ILE A 115 12.33 6.15 -3.64
CA ILE A 115 13.52 6.89 -4.08
C ILE A 115 13.15 7.57 -5.39
N THR A 116 12.66 8.81 -5.29
CA THR A 116 12.33 9.64 -6.44
C THR A 116 13.31 10.80 -6.57
N ALA A 117 13.54 11.23 -7.80
CA ALA A 117 14.20 12.49 -8.09
C ALA A 117 13.52 13.66 -7.42
N ALA A 118 14.30 14.63 -6.93
CA ALA A 118 13.79 15.98 -6.86
C ALA A 118 13.47 16.43 -8.30
N VAL A 119 12.40 17.19 -8.48
CA VAL A 119 12.00 17.74 -9.79
C VAL A 119 13.20 18.46 -10.42
N GLY A 120 13.68 17.98 -11.57
CA GLY A 120 14.81 18.57 -12.32
C GLY A 120 16.09 17.74 -12.37
N ASP A 121 16.15 16.57 -11.74
CA ASP A 121 17.29 15.64 -11.83
C ASP A 121 17.02 14.55 -12.89
N ASP A 122 17.36 14.87 -14.14
CA ASP A 122 17.10 14.08 -15.36
C ASP A 122 17.87 12.74 -15.43
N GLN A 123 18.59 12.34 -14.38
CA GLN A 123 19.52 11.20 -14.41
C GLN A 123 19.08 9.97 -13.61
N LEU A 124 17.90 9.97 -13.01
CA LEU A 124 17.60 8.95 -12.01
C LEU A 124 17.18 7.59 -12.56
N VAL A 125 16.68 7.47 -13.78
CA VAL A 125 16.29 6.15 -14.33
C VAL A 125 17.17 5.79 -15.52
N THR A 126 18.39 5.33 -15.24
CA THR A 126 19.23 4.65 -16.23
C THR A 126 18.89 3.17 -16.39
N THR A 127 18.18 2.61 -15.41
CA THR A 127 17.81 1.19 -15.35
C THR A 127 16.41 0.99 -15.93
N PRO A 128 16.21 0.08 -16.90
CA PRO A 128 14.88 -0.24 -17.43
C PRO A 128 13.88 -0.64 -16.34
N ALA A 129 12.62 -0.23 -16.49
CA ALA A 129 11.56 -0.58 -15.54
C ALA A 129 11.47 -2.10 -15.32
N GLY A 130 11.48 -2.51 -14.05
CA GLY A 130 11.45 -3.92 -13.65
C GLY A 130 12.81 -4.59 -13.48
N GLU A 131 13.89 -3.96 -13.92
CA GLU A 131 15.22 -4.34 -13.49
C GLU A 131 15.53 -3.80 -12.08
N PHE A 132 16.59 -4.33 -11.48
CA PHE A 132 16.97 -3.98 -10.12
C PHE A 132 18.44 -3.56 -10.02
N LYS A 133 18.73 -2.69 -9.04
CA LYS A 133 20.07 -2.24 -8.67
C LYS A 133 20.35 -2.66 -7.23
N THR A 134 21.54 -3.18 -6.98
CA THR A 134 21.94 -3.66 -5.66
C THR A 134 23.46 -3.58 -5.52
N ASP A 135 23.94 -3.28 -4.32
CA ASP A 135 25.34 -3.44 -3.93
C ASP A 135 25.62 -4.84 -3.36
N GLN A 136 24.62 -5.72 -3.36
CA GLN A 136 24.65 -7.07 -2.80
C GLN A 136 24.94 -7.13 -1.29
N LYS A 137 24.84 -5.99 -0.58
CA LYS A 137 25.19 -5.89 0.85
C LYS A 137 24.17 -5.12 1.66
N THR A 138 23.80 -3.94 1.20
CA THR A 138 22.97 -3.00 1.97
C THR A 138 21.63 -2.72 1.33
N PHE A 139 21.53 -2.72 0.00
CA PHE A 139 20.30 -2.30 -0.67
C PHE A 139 19.91 -3.15 -1.87
N LEU A 140 18.60 -3.20 -2.12
CA LEU A 140 17.99 -3.70 -3.34
C LEU A 140 16.90 -2.72 -3.78
N TYR A 141 17.08 -2.16 -4.96
CA TYR A 141 16.20 -1.16 -5.56
C TYR A 141 15.61 -1.73 -6.84
N PHE A 142 14.30 -1.61 -7.03
CA PHE A 142 13.67 -1.92 -8.31
C PHE A 142 13.34 -0.63 -9.05
N ALA A 143 13.65 -0.59 -10.35
CA ALA A 143 13.34 0.54 -11.21
C ALA A 143 11.84 0.58 -11.52
N CYS A 144 11.25 1.75 -11.30
CA CYS A 144 9.89 2.12 -11.68
C CYS A 144 9.95 3.07 -12.89
N ALA A 145 8.79 3.55 -13.35
CA ALA A 145 8.74 4.48 -14.50
C ALA A 145 9.46 5.83 -14.27
N ASP A 146 9.51 6.31 -13.03
CA ASP A 146 9.95 7.67 -12.66
C ASP A 146 10.94 7.69 -11.47
N GLY A 147 11.51 6.53 -11.11
CA GLY A 147 12.47 6.43 -10.01
C GLY A 147 12.72 5.00 -9.56
N TYR A 148 13.11 4.81 -8.30
CA TYR A 148 13.29 3.49 -7.71
C TYR A 148 12.41 3.26 -6.49
N LEU A 149 12.07 2.00 -6.27
CA LEU A 149 11.51 1.52 -5.02
C LEU A 149 12.58 0.76 -4.23
N SER A 150 12.92 1.27 -3.05
CA SER A 150 13.83 0.61 -2.12
C SER A 150 13.11 -0.45 -1.32
N ILE A 151 13.63 -1.68 -1.31
CA ILE A 151 13.06 -2.77 -0.52
C ILE A 151 13.66 -2.77 0.88
N LYS A 152 12.82 -2.76 1.91
CA LYS A 152 13.24 -2.80 3.33
C LYS A 152 12.96 -4.14 3.99
N GLU A 153 11.76 -4.68 3.76
CA GLU A 153 11.36 -5.99 4.26
C GLU A 153 10.75 -6.84 3.14
N LEU A 154 11.22 -8.08 3.05
CA LEU A 154 10.84 -9.00 1.98
C LEU A 154 10.76 -10.45 2.47
N GLN A 155 10.17 -11.29 1.63
CA GLN A 155 10.20 -12.74 1.81
C GLN A 155 10.39 -13.42 0.46
N LEU A 156 11.54 -14.07 0.27
CA LEU A 156 11.76 -14.97 -0.85
C LEU A 156 10.99 -16.28 -0.62
N GLU A 157 10.51 -16.88 -1.69
CA GLU A 157 9.89 -18.21 -1.68
C GLU A 157 10.72 -19.24 -0.89
N GLY A 158 10.07 -19.95 0.03
CA GLY A 158 10.70 -20.93 0.92
C GLY A 158 11.56 -20.34 2.06
N LYS A 159 11.59 -19.01 2.23
CA LYS A 159 12.30 -18.32 3.33
C LYS A 159 11.32 -17.62 4.27
N LYS A 160 11.82 -17.23 5.45
CA LYS A 160 11.07 -16.37 6.39
C LYS A 160 11.10 -14.91 5.90
N LYS A 161 10.11 -14.11 6.34
CA LYS A 161 10.15 -12.66 6.20
C LYS A 161 11.39 -12.12 6.93
N MET A 162 12.12 -11.21 6.31
CA MET A 162 13.35 -10.62 6.87
C MET A 162 13.63 -9.23 6.31
N ALA A 163 14.52 -8.49 6.99
CA ALA A 163 15.05 -7.22 6.51
C ALA A 163 15.99 -7.43 5.31
N ILE A 164 16.10 -6.41 4.46
CA ILE A 164 16.92 -6.48 3.24
C ILE A 164 18.38 -6.81 3.52
N ALA A 165 18.97 -6.24 4.58
CA ALA A 165 20.36 -6.51 4.95
C ALA A 165 20.61 -7.99 5.29
N ASP A 166 19.66 -8.63 5.99
CA ASP A 166 19.76 -10.06 6.33
C ASP A 166 19.59 -10.94 5.11
N PHE A 167 18.68 -10.55 4.21
CA PHE A 167 18.50 -11.22 2.93
C PHE A 167 19.78 -11.20 2.10
N LEU A 168 20.40 -10.03 1.93
CA LEU A 168 21.57 -9.84 1.07
C LEU A 168 22.81 -10.60 1.59
N ARG A 169 22.99 -10.72 2.91
CA ARG A 169 24.08 -11.53 3.49
C ARG A 169 23.97 -13.02 3.19
N GLY A 170 22.75 -13.54 3.03
CA GLY A 170 22.48 -14.96 2.79
C GLY A 170 22.19 -15.32 1.34
N TYR A 171 21.90 -14.33 0.49
CA TYR A 171 21.53 -14.56 -0.91
C TYR A 171 22.77 -14.69 -1.80
N ARG A 172 22.82 -15.76 -2.61
CA ARG A 172 23.88 -15.98 -3.59
C ARG A 172 23.38 -15.58 -4.97
N TRP A 173 24.05 -14.61 -5.58
CA TRP A 173 23.83 -14.17 -6.94
C TRP A 173 24.49 -15.19 -7.88
N GLN A 174 23.68 -16.08 -8.47
CA GLN A 174 24.13 -17.02 -9.51
C GLN A 174 23.85 -16.43 -10.89
#